data_AF-A0A511HQD9-F1
#
_entry.id   AF-A0A511HQD9-F1
#
_cell.length_a   1.000
_cell.length_b   1.000
_cell.length_c   1.000
_cell.angle_alpha   90.00
_cell.angle_beta   90.00
_cell.angle_gamma   90.00
#
_symmetry.space_group_name_H-M   'P 1'
#
loop_
_entity.id
_entity.type
_entity.pdbx_description
1 polymer ?
#
loop_
_entity_poly.entity_id
_entity_poly.type
_entity_poly.pdbx_seq_one_letter_code
_entity_poly.pdbx_strand_id
1 'polypeptide(L)'
;MSTGWETRLAILRQHTESKVLDPLRMHGWTAKIEREAEHGECLVIVAEQSGHSHRVAVMFSSATANAVYKALATEVEHIFIDGELYKLNEYAYGITIPVDRVDNFHSLLVSWNKAISTGKFAPNAASVSITAYPPTHRTLLSEAPIEAIWLRLRQFTSVSLARKLVQARATREGVVLDDEVVRTKAEGLAFSLRNAGDYFRMLDGQNVSQRVLSLYYGSMSFAFAEMLAAPNGPAALAVIEDGTKQGHGLCTLDGERDGLEHIVVSPIATGFFASWMKFLNIPIGEFPRQKPKVYTDLDKQSKSSWLTIEGLFARIPEVSDLFQDIFASKPSWITPTYDHAANPSSSLPEQDERVSTTYAIFVDDSARLTVDDIAAFPGPISQITEIASKDPGRHFRVAVDTTGKDLWWDALRIHRSPFERTALIVPAFGAVGDYRAICVALLYSLSIMVRYRPSVWRRVQEGDLDHLRVLIEAYLAVVERVLPEQFLECITAQRVFAQQPGAFW
;
A
#
# COMPACT_ATOMS: atom_id res chain seq x y z
N MET A 1 -21.80 3.43 57.12
CA MET A 1 -21.91 2.00 56.74
C MET A 1 -22.99 1.94 55.69
N SER A 2 -22.66 1.68 54.41
CA SER A 2 -23.69 1.49 53.38
C SER A 2 -24.48 0.25 53.74
N THR A 3 -25.80 0.33 53.72
CA THR A 3 -26.67 -0.81 53.97
C THR A 3 -26.48 -1.83 52.85
N GLY A 4 -26.51 -3.14 53.18
CA GLY A 4 -26.17 -4.20 52.20
C GLY A 4 -27.02 -4.20 50.92
N TRP A 5 -28.19 -3.55 50.91
CA TRP A 5 -29.03 -3.36 49.73
C TRP A 5 -28.44 -2.33 48.74
N GLU A 6 -27.78 -1.28 49.21
CA GLU A 6 -27.18 -0.24 48.35
C GLU A 6 -26.06 -0.84 47.50
N THR A 7 -25.26 -1.74 48.10
CA THR A 7 -24.20 -2.46 47.39
C THR A 7 -24.75 -3.42 46.34
N ARG A 8 -25.83 -4.15 46.64
CA ARG A 8 -26.47 -5.06 45.68
C ARG A 8 -27.14 -4.31 44.53
N LEU A 9 -27.78 -3.18 44.81
CA LEU A 9 -28.37 -2.32 43.79
C LEU A 9 -27.31 -1.69 42.87
N ALA A 10 -26.15 -1.32 43.41
CA ALA A 10 -25.03 -0.82 42.60
C ALA A 10 -24.50 -1.87 41.61
N ILE A 11 -24.36 -3.13 42.05
CA ILE A 11 -23.99 -4.26 41.18
C ILE A 11 -25.06 -4.48 40.10
N LEU A 12 -26.34 -4.49 40.51
CA LEU A 12 -27.46 -4.68 39.60
C LEU A 12 -27.51 -3.60 38.52
N ARG A 13 -27.22 -2.34 38.87
CA ARG A 13 -27.12 -1.23 37.89
C ARG A 13 -26.01 -1.48 36.90
N GLN A 14 -24.81 -1.85 37.35
CA GLN A 14 -23.67 -2.08 36.47
C GLN A 14 -23.92 -3.23 35.49
N HIS A 15 -24.52 -4.33 35.97
CA HIS A 15 -24.88 -5.46 35.11
C HIS A 15 -26.03 -5.10 34.16
N THR A 16 -27.02 -4.34 34.62
CA THR A 16 -28.12 -3.86 33.77
C THR A 16 -27.62 -2.91 32.67
N GLU A 17 -26.66 -2.04 32.97
CA GLU A 17 -26.05 -1.15 31.98
C GLU A 17 -25.46 -1.97 30.82
N SER A 18 -24.58 -2.91 31.15
CA SER A 18 -23.85 -3.71 30.16
C SER A 18 -24.70 -4.77 29.46
N LYS A 19 -25.63 -5.44 30.18
CA LYS A 19 -26.42 -6.56 29.63
C LYS A 19 -27.73 -6.15 29.00
N VAL A 20 -28.26 -4.96 29.30
CA VAL A 20 -29.59 -4.52 28.85
C VAL A 20 -29.54 -3.17 28.14
N LEU A 21 -29.04 -2.12 28.79
CA LEU A 21 -29.10 -0.75 28.26
C LEU A 21 -28.17 -0.53 27.08
N ASP A 22 -26.92 -0.97 27.15
CA ASP A 22 -25.96 -0.84 26.05
C ASP A 22 -26.39 -1.61 24.79
N PRO A 23 -26.85 -2.88 24.89
CA PRO A 23 -27.47 -3.57 23.75
C PRO A 23 -28.66 -2.81 23.14
N LEU A 24 -29.56 -2.26 23.97
CA LEU A 24 -30.68 -1.46 23.48
C LEU A 24 -30.19 -0.23 22.69
N ARG A 25 -29.23 0.52 23.23
CA ARG A 25 -28.67 1.73 22.60
C ARG A 25 -27.94 1.41 21.29
N MET A 26 -27.15 0.33 21.25
CA MET A 26 -26.48 -0.12 20.03
C MET A 26 -27.47 -0.48 18.92
N HIS A 27 -28.66 -0.95 19.28
CA HIS A 27 -29.75 -1.26 18.37
C HIS A 27 -30.68 -0.05 18.10
N GLY A 28 -30.29 1.15 18.55
CA GLY A 28 -30.98 2.40 18.28
C GLY A 28 -32.22 2.65 19.15
N TRP A 29 -32.38 1.93 20.26
CA TRP A 29 -33.41 2.20 21.26
C TRP A 29 -32.96 3.30 22.23
N THR A 30 -33.86 4.18 22.62
CA THR A 30 -33.66 5.08 23.75
C THR A 30 -34.05 4.35 25.02
N ALA A 31 -33.08 3.98 25.87
CA ALA A 31 -33.33 3.19 27.07
C ALA A 31 -32.78 3.84 28.34
N LYS A 32 -33.55 3.77 29.42
CA LYS A 32 -33.18 4.29 30.75
C LYS A 32 -33.80 3.46 31.88
N ILE A 33 -33.18 3.51 33.06
CA ILE A 33 -33.80 3.05 34.30
C ILE A 33 -34.88 4.08 34.68
N GLU A 34 -36.14 3.64 34.68
CA GLU A 34 -37.29 4.47 35.04
C GLU A 34 -37.51 4.49 36.55
N ARG A 35 -37.30 3.34 37.23
CA ARG A 35 -37.54 3.19 38.66
C ARG A 35 -36.58 2.20 39.30
N GLU A 36 -36.23 2.48 40.55
CA GLU A 36 -35.47 1.59 41.43
C GLU A 36 -36.27 1.33 42.70
N ALA A 37 -36.34 0.08 43.14
CA ALA A 37 -37.08 -0.30 44.33
C ALA A 37 -36.18 -1.01 45.34
N GLU A 38 -36.14 -0.48 46.57
CA GLU A 38 -35.48 -1.11 47.72
C GLU A 38 -36.17 -2.43 48.08
N HIS A 39 -37.50 -2.45 48.07
CA HIS A 39 -38.27 -3.68 48.29
C HIS A 39 -38.23 -4.57 47.04
N GLY A 40 -37.45 -5.64 47.12
CA GLY A 40 -37.28 -6.61 46.04
C GLY A 40 -36.05 -6.39 45.15
N GLU A 41 -35.22 -5.38 45.46
CA GLU A 41 -33.93 -5.11 44.82
C GLU A 41 -34.01 -5.19 43.28
N CYS A 42 -34.88 -4.35 42.72
CA CYS A 42 -35.19 -4.39 41.29
C CYS A 42 -35.10 -3.03 40.60
N LEU A 43 -34.77 -3.08 39.31
CA LEU A 43 -34.74 -1.96 38.38
C LEU A 43 -35.83 -2.14 37.34
N VAL A 44 -36.59 -1.10 37.04
CA VAL A 44 -37.54 -1.06 35.93
C VAL A 44 -36.94 -0.21 34.83
N ILE A 45 -36.89 -0.77 33.63
CA ILE A 45 -36.26 -0.17 32.46
C ILE A 45 -37.35 0.10 31.43
N VAL A 46 -37.30 1.30 30.86
CA VAL A 46 -38.14 1.68 29.72
C VAL A 46 -37.26 1.85 28.49
N ALA A 47 -37.71 1.31 27.36
CA ALA A 47 -37.04 1.39 26.07
C ALA A 47 -38.00 1.86 24.99
N GLU A 48 -37.59 2.85 24.20
CA GLU A 48 -38.43 3.45 23.16
C GLU A 48 -37.70 3.52 21.81
N GLN A 49 -38.38 3.11 20.74
CA GLN A 49 -37.89 3.24 19.37
C GLN A 49 -39.07 3.34 18.39
N SER A 50 -39.03 4.33 17.49
CA SER A 50 -40.00 4.47 16.39
C SER A 50 -41.48 4.41 16.82
N GLY A 51 -41.82 4.96 17.98
CA GLY A 51 -43.19 4.97 18.53
C GLY A 51 -43.60 3.71 19.29
N HIS A 52 -42.73 2.69 19.36
CA HIS A 52 -42.91 1.53 20.22
C HIS A 52 -42.20 1.75 21.56
N SER A 53 -42.86 1.34 22.66
CA SER A 53 -42.34 1.46 24.01
C SER A 53 -42.49 0.11 24.72
N HIS A 54 -41.41 -0.36 25.34
CA HIS A 54 -41.37 -1.59 26.11
C HIS A 54 -40.84 -1.33 27.52
N ARG A 55 -41.32 -2.14 28.48
CA ARG A 55 -40.90 -2.08 29.87
C ARG A 55 -40.50 -3.45 30.39
N VAL A 56 -39.31 -3.54 30.95
CA VAL A 56 -38.78 -4.78 31.54
C VAL A 56 -38.26 -4.51 32.94
N ALA A 57 -38.30 -5.51 33.80
CA ALA A 57 -37.70 -5.42 35.13
C ALA A 57 -36.46 -6.30 35.22
N VAL A 58 -35.45 -5.88 35.96
CA VAL A 58 -34.28 -6.71 36.33
C VAL A 58 -34.22 -6.77 37.85
N MET A 59 -34.20 -7.96 38.42
CA MET A 59 -34.13 -8.21 39.86
C MET A 59 -32.79 -8.84 40.22
N PHE A 60 -32.27 -8.52 41.40
CA PHE A 60 -31.01 -9.09 41.88
C PHE A 60 -31.09 -10.59 42.18
N SER A 61 -32.23 -11.11 42.64
CA SER A 61 -32.36 -12.52 43.03
C SER A 61 -33.77 -13.08 42.81
N SER A 62 -33.82 -14.38 42.51
CA SER A 62 -35.06 -15.15 42.34
C SER A 62 -35.77 -15.45 43.66
N ALA A 63 -35.06 -15.41 44.80
CA ALA A 63 -35.60 -15.65 46.14
C ALA A 63 -36.26 -14.40 46.73
N THR A 64 -37.13 -13.75 45.96
CA THR A 64 -37.85 -12.52 46.35
C THR A 64 -39.32 -12.84 46.65
N ALA A 65 -39.96 -12.07 47.53
CA ALA A 65 -41.36 -12.27 47.89
C ALA A 65 -42.29 -12.20 46.67
N ASN A 66 -43.25 -13.14 46.58
CA ASN A 66 -44.21 -13.22 45.47
C ASN A 66 -45.01 -11.93 45.23
N ALA A 67 -45.23 -11.12 46.27
CA ALA A 67 -45.88 -9.82 46.15
C ALA A 67 -45.12 -8.86 45.20
N VAL A 68 -43.78 -8.93 45.18
CA VAL A 68 -42.94 -8.13 44.27
C VAL A 68 -43.13 -8.60 42.83
N TYR A 69 -43.10 -9.92 42.59
CA TYR A 69 -43.37 -10.48 41.26
C TYR A 69 -44.75 -10.07 40.73
N LYS A 70 -45.79 -10.14 41.58
CA LYS A 70 -47.14 -9.72 41.20
C LYS A 70 -47.24 -8.22 40.93
N ALA A 71 -46.54 -7.39 41.70
CA ALA A 71 -46.49 -5.95 41.44
C ALA A 71 -45.81 -5.66 40.09
N LEU A 72 -44.62 -6.21 39.85
CA LEU A 72 -43.90 -6.06 38.58
C LEU A 72 -44.71 -6.58 37.38
N ALA A 73 -45.42 -7.70 37.54
CA ALA A 73 -46.24 -8.27 36.48
C ALA A 73 -47.41 -7.39 36.01
N THR A 74 -47.74 -6.31 36.75
CA THR A 74 -48.74 -5.33 36.32
C THR A 74 -48.17 -4.19 35.48
N GLU A 75 -46.84 -4.04 35.42
CA GLU A 75 -46.17 -2.87 34.84
C GLU A 75 -45.12 -3.19 33.76
N VAL A 76 -44.59 -4.42 33.76
CA VAL A 76 -43.58 -4.87 32.78
C VAL A 76 -44.07 -6.06 31.97
N GLU A 77 -43.52 -6.24 30.78
CA GLU A 77 -43.82 -7.40 29.92
C GLU A 77 -42.89 -8.59 30.16
N HIS A 78 -41.74 -8.37 30.82
CA HIS A 78 -40.75 -9.40 31.10
C HIS A 78 -39.97 -9.08 32.38
N ILE A 79 -39.71 -10.07 33.22
CA ILE A 79 -38.86 -9.94 34.41
C ILE A 79 -37.57 -10.74 34.21
N PHE A 80 -36.42 -10.12 34.41
CA PHE A 80 -35.12 -10.76 34.36
C PHE A 80 -34.52 -10.90 35.76
N ILE A 81 -33.81 -12.00 36.00
CA ILE A 81 -33.03 -12.22 37.22
C ILE A 81 -31.54 -12.13 36.90
N ASP A 82 -30.80 -11.30 37.64
CA ASP A 82 -29.34 -11.21 37.57
C ASP A 82 -28.68 -12.29 38.44
N GLY A 83 -28.87 -13.54 38.04
CA GLY A 83 -28.39 -14.72 38.76
C GLY A 83 -29.08 -16.00 38.29
N GLU A 84 -28.89 -17.09 39.04
CA GLU A 84 -29.55 -18.36 38.74
C GLU A 84 -31.04 -18.35 39.11
N LEU A 85 -31.85 -19.01 38.29
CA LEU A 85 -33.27 -19.23 38.57
C LEU A 85 -33.41 -20.39 39.56
N TYR A 86 -33.73 -20.08 40.81
CA TYR A 86 -33.91 -21.07 41.86
C TYR A 86 -35.35 -21.11 42.34
N LYS A 87 -35.96 -22.31 42.31
CA LYS A 87 -37.35 -22.57 42.78
C LYS A 87 -38.37 -21.53 42.30
N LEU A 88 -38.26 -21.10 41.04
CA LEU A 88 -39.08 -20.04 40.48
C LEU A 88 -40.59 -20.29 40.65
N ASN A 89 -41.04 -21.54 40.53
CA ASN A 89 -42.44 -21.94 40.71
C ASN A 89 -42.98 -21.71 42.14
N GLU A 90 -42.10 -21.61 43.14
CA GLU A 90 -42.47 -21.33 44.53
C GLU A 90 -42.50 -19.81 44.81
N TYR A 91 -41.64 -19.02 44.16
CA TYR A 91 -41.53 -17.57 44.41
C TYR A 91 -42.39 -16.72 43.46
N ALA A 92 -42.49 -17.10 42.19
CA ALA A 92 -43.21 -16.37 41.15
C ALA A 92 -44.58 -17.00 40.80
N TYR A 93 -45.18 -17.77 41.72
CA TYR A 93 -46.47 -18.41 41.45
C TYR A 93 -47.59 -17.40 41.14
N GLY A 94 -48.42 -17.74 40.15
CA GLY A 94 -49.61 -16.96 39.80
C GLY A 94 -49.36 -15.72 38.93
N ILE A 95 -48.16 -15.53 38.38
CA ILE A 95 -47.91 -14.54 37.31
C ILE A 95 -47.93 -15.23 35.93
N THR A 96 -48.30 -14.48 34.89
CA THR A 96 -48.43 -14.99 33.51
C THR A 96 -47.35 -14.44 32.56
N ILE A 97 -46.57 -13.45 33.01
CA ILE A 97 -45.47 -12.91 32.22
C ILE A 97 -44.20 -13.76 32.38
N PRO A 98 -43.30 -13.77 31.39
CA PRO A 98 -42.06 -14.56 31.47
C PRO A 98 -41.12 -14.04 32.56
N VAL A 99 -40.39 -14.97 33.19
CA VAL A 99 -39.27 -14.69 34.09
C VAL A 99 -38.06 -15.49 33.65
N ASP A 100 -37.00 -14.80 33.22
CA ASP A 100 -35.79 -15.41 32.67
C ASP A 100 -34.51 -14.88 33.33
N ARG A 101 -33.37 -15.47 32.99
CA ARG A 101 -32.05 -14.89 33.34
C ARG A 101 -31.79 -13.66 32.50
N VAL A 102 -31.14 -12.64 33.06
CA VAL A 102 -30.75 -11.42 32.33
C VAL A 102 -29.86 -11.72 31.11
N ASP A 103 -29.10 -12.82 31.15
CA ASP A 103 -28.27 -13.27 30.03
C ASP A 103 -29.11 -13.62 28.77
N ASN A 104 -30.42 -13.87 28.93
CA ASN A 104 -31.37 -14.15 27.84
C ASN A 104 -31.98 -12.87 27.24
N PHE A 105 -31.63 -11.68 27.73
CA PHE A 105 -32.20 -10.42 27.25
C PHE A 105 -32.04 -10.22 25.74
N HIS A 106 -30.93 -10.69 25.15
CA HIS A 106 -30.69 -10.57 23.70
C HIS A 106 -31.81 -11.19 22.85
N SER A 107 -32.38 -12.31 23.28
CA SER A 107 -33.50 -12.96 22.57
C SER A 107 -34.74 -12.06 22.54
N LEU A 108 -35.02 -11.35 23.64
CA LEU A 108 -36.11 -10.38 23.71
C LEU A 108 -35.84 -9.18 22.80
N LEU A 109 -34.62 -8.62 22.84
CA LEU A 109 -34.21 -7.51 21.98
C LEU A 109 -34.34 -7.86 20.48
N VAL A 110 -33.95 -9.07 20.08
CA VAL A 110 -34.14 -9.54 18.69
C VAL A 110 -35.62 -9.59 18.31
N SER A 111 -36.49 -10.03 19.23
CA SER A 111 -37.93 -10.08 18.98
C SER A 111 -38.54 -8.68 18.82
N TRP A 112 -38.11 -7.71 19.65
CA TRP A 112 -38.53 -6.32 19.54
C TRP A 112 -38.07 -5.71 18.21
N ASN A 113 -36.80 -5.88 17.86
CA ASN A 113 -36.25 -5.41 16.58
C ASN A 113 -36.98 -6.02 15.37
N LYS A 114 -37.34 -7.30 15.44
CA LYS A 114 -38.10 -7.97 14.37
C LYS A 114 -39.50 -7.38 14.24
N ALA A 115 -40.17 -7.09 15.35
CA ALA A 115 -41.52 -6.53 15.36
C ALA A 115 -41.59 -5.14 14.70
N ILE A 116 -40.54 -4.34 14.84
CA ILE A 116 -40.46 -2.98 14.28
C ILE A 116 -39.78 -2.92 12.90
N SER A 117 -39.23 -4.04 12.41
CA SER A 117 -38.53 -4.10 11.12
C SER A 117 -39.50 -4.16 9.93
N THR A 118 -39.15 -3.46 8.85
CA THR A 118 -39.93 -3.46 7.59
C THR A 118 -39.19 -4.30 6.55
N GLY A 119 -39.50 -5.59 6.47
CA GLY A 119 -38.83 -6.53 5.57
C GLY A 119 -37.37 -6.76 5.96
N LYS A 120 -36.42 -6.23 5.18
CA LYS A 120 -34.97 -6.32 5.46
C LYS A 120 -34.42 -5.09 6.21
N PHE A 121 -35.25 -4.06 6.44
CA PHE A 121 -34.79 -2.76 6.91
C PHE A 121 -35.22 -2.48 8.35
N ALA A 122 -34.32 -1.90 9.14
CA ALA A 122 -34.65 -1.34 10.44
C ALA A 122 -35.40 0.01 10.27
N PRO A 123 -36.34 0.36 11.17
CA PRO A 123 -37.25 1.49 10.99
C PRO A 123 -36.57 2.87 10.97
N ASN A 124 -35.35 2.98 11.51
CA ASN A 124 -34.53 4.20 11.50
C ASN A 124 -33.18 3.98 10.80
N ALA A 125 -33.17 3.31 9.65
CA ALA A 125 -32.01 3.35 8.75
C ALA A 125 -31.90 4.75 8.13
N ALA A 126 -31.51 5.75 8.93
CA ALA A 126 -31.18 7.06 8.41
C ALA A 126 -30.12 6.87 7.32
N SER A 127 -30.34 7.47 6.16
CA SER A 127 -29.33 7.52 5.12
C SER A 127 -28.16 8.34 5.66
N VAL A 128 -27.17 7.67 6.24
CA VAL A 128 -25.89 8.31 6.53
C VAL A 128 -25.36 8.77 5.18
N SER A 129 -25.20 10.08 5.02
CA SER A 129 -24.50 10.64 3.87
C SER A 129 -23.04 10.23 3.99
N ILE A 130 -22.73 9.04 3.50
CA ILE A 130 -21.36 8.57 3.41
C ILE A 130 -20.76 9.30 2.22
N THR A 131 -19.81 10.19 2.49
CA THR A 131 -19.00 10.76 1.43
C THR A 131 -18.12 9.63 0.90
N ALA A 132 -18.37 9.18 -0.33
CA ALA A 132 -17.58 8.13 -0.95
C ALA A 132 -16.17 8.67 -1.21
N TYR A 133 -15.21 8.26 -0.39
CA TYR A 133 -13.80 8.54 -0.67
C TYR A 133 -13.34 7.61 -1.80
N PRO A 134 -12.65 8.13 -2.84
CA PRO A 134 -12.02 7.27 -3.82
C PRO A 134 -11.01 6.37 -3.09
N PRO A 135 -11.02 5.05 -3.35
CA PRO A 135 -10.20 4.13 -2.59
C PRO A 135 -8.71 4.45 -2.79
N THR A 136 -7.92 4.33 -1.71
CA THR A 136 -6.48 4.57 -1.70
C THR A 136 -5.70 3.50 -2.49
N HIS A 137 -6.31 2.34 -2.65
CA HIS A 137 -5.80 1.19 -3.40
C HIS A 137 -6.85 0.67 -4.39
N ARG A 138 -6.39 -0.01 -5.43
CA ARG A 138 -7.22 -0.60 -6.48
C ARG A 138 -6.76 -2.03 -6.75
N THR A 139 -7.63 -2.98 -6.45
CA THR A 139 -7.41 -4.38 -6.83
C THR A 139 -7.99 -4.63 -8.22
N LEU A 140 -7.18 -5.21 -9.11
CA LEU A 140 -7.56 -5.66 -10.45
C LEU A 140 -7.50 -7.18 -10.48
N LEU A 141 -8.64 -7.83 -10.27
CA LEU A 141 -8.77 -9.28 -10.40
C LEU A 141 -9.07 -9.62 -11.86
N SER A 142 -8.14 -10.33 -12.52
CA SER A 142 -8.25 -10.69 -13.94
C SER A 142 -7.42 -11.93 -14.26
N GLU A 143 -7.94 -12.83 -15.08
CA GLU A 143 -7.16 -13.94 -15.66
C GLU A 143 -5.97 -13.44 -16.49
N ALA A 144 -6.08 -12.22 -17.03
CA ALA A 144 -5.00 -11.48 -17.68
C ALA A 144 -4.72 -10.16 -16.92
N PRO A 145 -3.90 -10.18 -15.85
CA PRO A 145 -3.61 -8.99 -15.03
C PRO A 145 -2.97 -7.84 -15.82
N ILE A 146 -2.07 -8.17 -16.74
CA ILE A 146 -1.39 -7.18 -17.58
C ILE A 146 -2.36 -6.45 -18.52
N GLU A 147 -3.31 -7.17 -19.12
CA GLU A 147 -4.34 -6.57 -19.97
C GLU A 147 -5.28 -5.67 -19.16
N ALA A 148 -5.59 -6.06 -17.91
CA ALA A 148 -6.38 -5.25 -17.00
C ALA A 148 -5.66 -3.93 -16.65
N ILE A 149 -4.35 -3.96 -16.38
CA ILE A 149 -3.52 -2.75 -16.19
C ILE A 149 -3.59 -1.88 -17.44
N TRP A 150 -3.34 -2.44 -18.62
CA TRP A 150 -3.41 -1.70 -19.88
C TRP A 150 -4.79 -1.13 -20.19
N LEU A 151 -5.87 -1.82 -19.82
CA LEU A 151 -7.22 -1.29 -19.95
C LEU A 151 -7.42 -0.04 -19.08
N ARG A 152 -6.87 -0.03 -17.85
CA ARG A 152 -6.92 1.15 -16.97
C ARG A 152 -6.05 2.29 -17.47
N LEU A 153 -4.88 2.01 -18.03
CA LEU A 153 -4.07 3.03 -18.69
C LEU A 153 -4.78 3.60 -19.92
N ARG A 154 -5.34 2.73 -20.77
CA ARG A 154 -6.09 3.11 -21.99
C ARG A 154 -7.34 3.92 -21.68
N GLN A 155 -7.94 3.76 -20.50
CA GLN A 155 -9.04 4.64 -20.07
C GLN A 155 -8.65 6.12 -20.18
N PHE A 156 -7.42 6.46 -19.83
CA PHE A 156 -6.94 7.84 -19.81
C PHE A 156 -6.38 8.32 -21.14
N THR A 157 -6.46 7.53 -22.22
CA THR A 157 -6.27 8.05 -23.60
C THR A 157 -7.47 8.86 -24.07
N SER A 158 -8.60 8.79 -23.35
CA SER A 158 -9.71 9.72 -23.51
C SER A 158 -9.41 11.02 -22.77
N VAL A 159 -9.37 12.14 -23.49
CA VAL A 159 -9.18 13.48 -22.90
C VAL A 159 -10.22 13.78 -21.82
N SER A 160 -11.47 13.33 -22.01
CA SER A 160 -12.54 13.51 -21.04
C SER A 160 -12.27 12.76 -19.73
N LEU A 161 -11.74 11.54 -19.79
CA LEU A 161 -11.41 10.76 -18.59
C LEU A 161 -10.09 11.21 -17.96
N ALA A 162 -9.12 11.64 -18.76
CA ALA A 162 -7.90 12.31 -18.30
C ALA A 162 -8.22 13.60 -17.54
N ARG A 163 -9.15 14.42 -18.03
CA ARG A 163 -9.63 15.64 -17.34
C ARG A 163 -10.22 15.31 -15.97
N LYS A 164 -11.09 14.30 -15.90
CA LYS A 164 -11.65 13.82 -14.62
C LYS A 164 -10.57 13.36 -13.65
N LEU A 165 -9.54 12.67 -14.15
CA LEU A 165 -8.42 12.24 -13.32
C LEU A 165 -7.65 13.44 -12.76
N VAL A 166 -7.26 14.39 -13.60
CA VAL A 166 -6.51 15.60 -13.18
C VAL A 166 -7.31 16.39 -12.14
N GLN A 167 -8.60 16.61 -12.38
CA GLN A 167 -9.48 17.29 -11.42
C GLN A 167 -9.60 16.53 -10.10
N ALA A 168 -9.85 15.22 -10.14
CA ALA A 168 -9.97 14.40 -8.93
C ALA A 168 -8.67 14.40 -8.11
N ARG A 169 -7.50 14.36 -8.78
CA ARG A 169 -6.20 14.48 -8.11
C ARG A 169 -6.00 15.85 -7.48
N ALA A 170 -6.32 16.93 -8.22
CA ALA A 170 -6.19 18.29 -7.72
C ALA A 170 -7.07 18.52 -6.47
N THR A 171 -8.32 18.05 -6.50
CA THR A 171 -9.22 18.08 -5.33
C THR A 171 -8.65 17.28 -4.15
N ARG A 172 -8.15 16.05 -4.39
CA ARG A 172 -7.59 15.20 -3.33
C ARG A 172 -6.34 15.79 -2.70
N GLU A 173 -5.49 16.43 -3.50
CA GLU A 173 -4.23 17.04 -3.07
C GLU A 173 -4.40 18.50 -2.61
N GLY A 174 -5.63 19.04 -2.62
CA GLY A 174 -5.93 20.40 -2.17
C GLY A 174 -5.37 21.50 -3.09
N VAL A 175 -5.07 21.19 -4.36
CA VAL A 175 -4.49 22.11 -5.33
C VAL A 175 -5.60 22.69 -6.20
N VAL A 176 -5.66 24.03 -6.28
CA VAL A 176 -6.58 24.73 -7.19
C VAL A 176 -5.89 24.85 -8.55
N LEU A 177 -6.55 24.33 -9.59
CA LEU A 177 -6.09 24.44 -10.98
C LEU A 177 -7.12 25.20 -11.80
N ASP A 178 -6.64 26.12 -12.64
CA ASP A 178 -7.47 26.78 -13.63
C ASP A 178 -8.00 25.76 -14.66
N ASP A 179 -9.21 25.99 -15.17
CA ASP A 179 -9.85 25.09 -16.14
C ASP A 179 -9.02 24.89 -17.40
N GLU A 180 -8.27 25.92 -17.82
CA GLU A 180 -7.37 25.84 -18.96
C GLU A 180 -6.16 24.94 -18.69
N VAL A 181 -5.56 25.03 -17.50
CA VAL A 181 -4.46 24.14 -17.08
C VAL A 181 -4.94 22.69 -16.98
N VAL A 182 -6.15 22.49 -16.45
CA VAL A 182 -6.79 21.17 -16.42
C VAL A 182 -6.97 20.61 -17.83
N ARG A 183 -7.42 21.44 -18.78
CA ARG A 183 -7.60 21.06 -20.19
C ARG A 183 -6.27 20.66 -20.83
N THR A 184 -5.24 21.49 -20.72
CA THR A 184 -3.93 21.24 -21.35
C THR A 184 -3.20 20.05 -20.73
N LYS A 185 -3.27 19.88 -19.40
CA LYS A 185 -2.78 18.65 -18.73
C LYS A 185 -3.49 17.41 -19.25
N ALA A 186 -4.82 17.44 -19.37
CA ALA A 186 -5.61 16.30 -19.82
C ALA A 186 -5.31 15.89 -21.27
N GLU A 187 -5.14 16.86 -22.17
CA GLU A 187 -4.76 16.62 -23.57
C GLU A 187 -3.38 16.00 -23.67
N GLY A 188 -2.40 16.58 -22.97
CA GLY A 188 -1.03 16.06 -22.93
C GLY A 188 -0.95 14.67 -22.31
N LEU A 189 -1.68 14.42 -21.21
CA LEU A 189 -1.76 13.12 -20.55
C LEU A 189 -2.32 12.06 -21.50
N ALA A 190 -3.45 12.36 -22.15
CA ALA A 190 -4.08 11.44 -23.09
C ALA A 190 -3.20 11.14 -24.30
N PHE A 191 -2.50 12.14 -24.84
CA PHE A 191 -1.52 11.96 -25.90
C PHE A 191 -0.35 11.08 -25.45
N SER A 192 0.25 11.39 -24.29
CA SER A 192 1.39 10.66 -23.75
C SER A 192 1.08 9.19 -23.49
N LEU A 193 -0.12 8.89 -22.99
CA LEU A 193 -0.57 7.50 -22.78
C LEU A 193 -0.88 6.75 -24.08
N ARG A 194 -1.36 7.44 -25.13
CA ARG A 194 -1.48 6.82 -26.47
C ARG A 194 -0.11 6.40 -27.00
N ASN A 195 0.85 7.32 -26.94
CA ASN A 195 2.22 7.03 -27.38
C ASN A 195 2.83 5.90 -26.58
N ALA A 196 2.70 5.91 -25.24
CA ALA A 196 3.18 4.82 -24.39
C ALA A 196 2.56 3.48 -24.81
N GLY A 197 1.25 3.44 -25.03
CA GLY A 197 0.53 2.23 -25.45
C GLY A 197 0.87 1.76 -26.87
N ASP A 198 1.23 2.65 -27.78
CA ASP A 198 1.67 2.27 -29.14
C ASP A 198 3.10 1.72 -29.13
N TYR A 199 3.99 2.29 -28.30
CA TYR A 199 5.35 1.79 -28.15
C TYR A 199 5.44 0.47 -27.39
N PHE A 200 4.66 0.28 -26.32
CA PHE A 200 4.66 -0.98 -25.57
C PHE A 200 3.87 -2.10 -26.26
N ARG A 201 3.12 -1.81 -27.32
CA ARG A 201 2.44 -2.86 -28.09
C ARG A 201 3.49 -3.70 -28.81
N MET A 202 3.64 -4.94 -28.36
CA MET A 202 4.44 -5.93 -29.08
C MET A 202 3.77 -6.19 -30.43
N LEU A 203 4.48 -5.87 -31.50
CA LEU A 203 4.08 -6.28 -32.85
C LEU A 203 4.74 -7.63 -33.14
N ASP A 204 3.98 -8.58 -33.68
CA ASP A 204 4.49 -9.88 -34.08
C ASP A 204 5.75 -9.72 -34.95
N GLY A 205 6.84 -10.40 -34.56
CA GLY A 205 8.12 -10.35 -35.27
C GLY A 205 9.05 -9.19 -34.94
N GLN A 206 8.76 -8.35 -33.93
CA GLN A 206 9.72 -7.35 -33.45
C GLN A 206 11.00 -8.00 -32.95
N ASN A 207 12.16 -7.56 -33.47
CA ASN A 207 13.45 -7.99 -32.97
C ASN A 207 13.85 -7.23 -31.68
N VAL A 208 14.84 -7.75 -30.95
CA VAL A 208 15.32 -7.16 -29.68
C VAL A 208 15.69 -5.69 -29.82
N SER A 209 16.36 -5.31 -30.92
CA SER A 209 16.75 -3.92 -31.20
C SER A 209 15.55 -2.99 -31.23
N GLN A 210 14.50 -3.37 -31.96
CA GLN A 210 13.27 -2.59 -32.07
C GLN A 210 12.55 -2.54 -30.71
N ARG A 211 12.49 -3.66 -30.00
CA ARG A 211 11.88 -3.77 -28.68
C ARG A 211 12.54 -2.83 -27.66
N VAL A 212 13.87 -2.78 -27.60
CA VAL A 212 14.62 -1.82 -26.75
C VAL A 212 14.21 -0.37 -27.05
N LEU A 213 14.19 0.00 -28.33
CA LEU A 213 13.86 1.37 -28.74
C LEU A 213 12.41 1.73 -28.37
N SER A 214 11.48 0.84 -28.68
CA SER A 214 10.07 1.03 -28.38
C SER A 214 9.87 1.19 -26.88
N LEU A 215 10.40 0.28 -26.04
CA LEU A 215 10.25 0.37 -24.59
C LEU A 215 10.89 1.62 -24.00
N TYR A 216 12.04 2.07 -24.51
CA TYR A 216 12.64 3.33 -24.09
C TYR A 216 11.70 4.53 -24.34
N TYR A 217 11.23 4.70 -25.58
CA TYR A 217 10.37 5.83 -25.95
C TYR A 217 8.97 5.75 -25.32
N GLY A 218 8.45 4.54 -25.15
CA GLY A 218 7.23 4.29 -24.40
C GLY A 218 7.38 4.70 -22.94
N SER A 219 8.51 4.37 -22.31
CA SER A 219 8.76 4.71 -20.90
C SER A 219 8.98 6.20 -20.68
N MET A 220 9.58 6.91 -21.64
CA MET A 220 9.58 8.38 -21.63
C MET A 220 8.17 8.96 -21.75
N SER A 221 7.34 8.40 -22.63
CA SER A 221 5.94 8.84 -22.78
C SER A 221 5.14 8.60 -21.49
N PHE A 222 5.39 7.50 -20.79
CA PHE A 222 4.84 7.26 -19.46
C PHE A 222 5.30 8.29 -18.42
N ALA A 223 6.59 8.64 -18.41
CA ALA A 223 7.10 9.66 -17.51
C ALA A 223 6.48 11.04 -17.79
N PHE A 224 6.20 11.39 -19.06
CA PHE A 224 5.44 12.60 -19.39
C PHE A 224 4.02 12.54 -18.84
N ALA A 225 3.34 11.39 -18.99
CA ALA A 225 2.00 11.18 -18.46
C ALA A 225 1.97 11.32 -16.92
N GLU A 226 2.96 10.77 -16.21
CA GLU A 226 3.12 10.93 -14.76
C GLU A 226 3.23 12.41 -14.36
N MET A 227 4.11 13.16 -15.02
CA MET A 227 4.30 14.59 -14.77
C MET A 227 3.03 15.41 -15.04
N LEU A 228 2.29 15.09 -16.10
CA LEU A 228 1.06 15.81 -16.47
C LEU A 228 -0.13 15.47 -15.58
N ALA A 229 -0.21 14.23 -15.08
CA ALA A 229 -1.28 13.81 -14.19
C ALA A 229 -1.16 14.42 -12.79
N ALA A 230 0.05 14.76 -12.35
CA ALA A 230 0.29 15.40 -11.06
C ALA A 230 -0.24 16.85 -11.04
N PRO A 231 -1.02 17.26 -10.03
CA PRO A 231 -1.51 18.62 -9.90
C PRO A 231 -0.40 19.67 -9.91
N ASN A 232 0.66 19.45 -9.13
CA ASN A 232 1.82 20.34 -9.04
C ASN A 232 2.87 20.12 -10.16
N GLY A 233 2.60 19.23 -11.12
CA GLY A 233 3.46 19.03 -12.28
C GLY A 233 3.27 20.11 -13.37
N PRO A 234 3.97 19.98 -14.51
CA PRO A 234 3.88 20.92 -15.63
C PRO A 234 2.45 21.19 -16.11
N ALA A 235 2.17 22.44 -16.50
CA ALA A 235 0.83 22.85 -16.94
C ALA A 235 0.40 22.27 -18.30
N ALA A 236 1.35 21.90 -19.15
CA ALA A 236 1.08 21.39 -20.49
C ALA A 236 2.24 20.54 -21.00
N LEU A 237 1.97 19.70 -22.00
CA LEU A 237 2.98 18.86 -22.65
C LEU A 237 4.13 19.68 -23.24
N ALA A 238 3.84 20.84 -23.82
CA ALA A 238 4.86 21.73 -24.41
C ALA A 238 5.96 22.13 -23.42
N VAL A 239 5.62 22.29 -22.13
CA VAL A 239 6.59 22.62 -21.07
C VAL A 239 7.59 21.48 -20.86
N ILE A 240 7.12 20.23 -20.96
CA ILE A 240 7.97 19.04 -20.85
C ILE A 240 8.83 18.90 -22.10
N GLU A 241 8.25 19.08 -23.28
CA GLU A 241 8.95 19.01 -24.57
C GLU A 241 10.06 20.05 -24.67
N ASP A 242 9.89 21.26 -24.13
CA ASP A 242 10.95 22.26 -24.04
C ASP A 242 12.16 21.75 -23.22
N GLY A 243 11.93 20.96 -22.17
CA GLY A 243 12.99 20.27 -21.45
C GLY A 243 13.70 19.21 -22.29
N THR A 244 12.96 18.49 -23.16
CA THR A 244 13.55 17.48 -24.06
C THR A 244 14.40 18.10 -25.17
N LYS A 245 14.16 19.36 -25.56
CA LYS A 245 14.99 20.11 -26.52
C LYS A 245 16.43 20.31 -26.01
N GLN A 246 16.63 20.28 -24.69
CA GLN A 246 17.97 20.31 -24.07
C GLN A 246 18.64 18.92 -24.04
N GLY A 247 18.01 17.90 -24.64
CA GLY A 247 18.47 16.52 -24.67
C GLY A 247 17.75 15.62 -23.65
N HIS A 248 18.06 14.32 -23.69
CA HIS A 248 17.46 13.32 -22.79
C HIS A 248 17.90 13.45 -21.33
N GLY A 249 18.96 14.21 -21.04
CA GLY A 249 19.51 14.38 -19.68
C GLY A 249 20.28 13.19 -19.14
N LEU A 250 20.62 12.24 -20.01
CA LEU A 250 21.52 11.13 -19.77
C LEU A 250 22.59 11.13 -20.86
N CYS A 251 23.74 10.52 -20.57
CA CYS A 251 24.78 10.30 -21.56
C CYS A 251 25.47 8.95 -21.34
N THR A 252 26.04 8.44 -22.42
CA THR A 252 26.92 7.26 -22.38
C THR A 252 28.35 7.62 -22.78
N LEU A 253 29.28 6.83 -22.25
CA LEU A 253 30.72 6.90 -22.47
C LEU A 253 31.30 5.49 -22.44
N ASP A 254 32.33 5.24 -23.25
CA ASP A 254 33.02 3.94 -23.19
C ASP A 254 33.75 3.80 -21.85
N GLY A 255 33.75 2.58 -21.29
CA GLY A 255 34.43 2.27 -20.04
C GLY A 255 35.95 2.20 -20.19
N GLU A 256 36.64 1.89 -19.10
CA GLU A 256 38.08 1.60 -19.11
C GLU A 256 38.42 0.34 -19.94
N ARG A 257 37.46 -0.58 -20.05
CA ARG A 257 37.56 -1.85 -20.75
C ARG A 257 36.54 -1.91 -21.87
N ASP A 258 36.84 -2.71 -22.90
CA ASP A 258 35.89 -3.02 -23.96
C ASP A 258 34.82 -4.00 -23.47
N GLY A 259 33.60 -3.88 -23.99
CA GLY A 259 32.43 -4.65 -23.54
C GLY A 259 31.22 -3.76 -23.30
N LEU A 260 30.02 -4.33 -23.49
CA LEU A 260 28.76 -3.60 -23.26
C LEU A 260 28.60 -3.26 -21.77
N GLU A 261 28.93 -4.21 -20.92
CA GLU A 261 28.82 -4.19 -19.47
C GLU A 261 29.61 -3.05 -18.83
N HIS A 262 30.71 -2.62 -19.46
CA HIS A 262 31.60 -1.56 -18.97
C HIS A 262 31.22 -0.16 -19.43
N ILE A 263 30.23 -0.03 -20.32
CA ILE A 263 29.79 1.27 -20.80
C ILE A 263 29.20 2.07 -19.66
N VAL A 264 29.73 3.28 -19.49
CA VAL A 264 29.33 4.20 -18.43
C VAL A 264 28.09 4.98 -18.88
N VAL A 265 27.16 5.13 -17.94
CA VAL A 265 25.94 5.92 -18.02
C VAL A 265 26.01 6.98 -16.94
N SER A 266 25.80 8.24 -17.32
CA SER A 266 25.78 9.36 -16.38
C SER A 266 24.60 10.28 -16.67
N PRO A 267 23.81 10.68 -15.66
CA PRO A 267 22.89 11.79 -15.81
C PRO A 267 23.65 13.10 -16.03
N ILE A 268 22.94 14.09 -16.56
CA ILE A 268 23.40 15.47 -16.72
C ILE A 268 22.41 16.37 -15.99
N ALA A 269 22.85 17.48 -15.40
CA ALA A 269 22.00 18.40 -14.65
C ALA A 269 20.91 19.13 -15.49
N THR A 270 20.87 18.91 -16.80
CA THR A 270 19.94 19.50 -17.78
C THR A 270 19.25 18.43 -18.61
N GLY A 271 18.22 18.79 -19.35
CA GLY A 271 17.46 17.85 -20.18
C GLY A 271 16.35 17.11 -19.42
N PHE A 272 15.70 16.19 -20.11
CA PHE A 272 14.49 15.54 -19.63
C PHE A 272 14.68 14.78 -18.31
N PHE A 273 15.66 13.87 -18.23
CA PHE A 273 15.85 13.04 -17.03
C PHE A 273 16.06 13.88 -15.77
N ALA A 274 16.86 14.96 -15.84
CA ALA A 274 17.04 15.89 -14.73
C ALA A 274 15.76 16.63 -14.34
N SER A 275 14.96 17.05 -15.32
CA SER A 275 13.66 17.68 -15.08
C SER A 275 12.69 16.73 -14.39
N TRP A 276 12.66 15.47 -14.83
CA TRP A 276 11.84 14.43 -14.20
C TRP A 276 12.32 14.10 -12.78
N MET A 277 13.62 13.97 -12.54
CA MET A 277 14.16 13.74 -11.19
C MET A 277 13.81 14.89 -10.23
N LYS A 278 13.91 16.15 -10.68
CA LYS A 278 13.46 17.31 -9.89
C LYS A 278 11.96 17.22 -9.57
N PHE A 279 11.13 16.83 -10.55
CA PHE A 279 9.70 16.63 -10.34
C PHE A 279 9.40 15.53 -9.30
N LEU A 280 10.20 14.45 -9.28
CA LEU A 280 10.12 13.39 -8.27
C LEU A 280 10.72 13.78 -6.91
N ASN A 281 11.15 15.05 -6.73
CA ASN A 281 11.86 15.54 -5.55
C ASN A 281 13.16 14.78 -5.24
N ILE A 282 13.82 14.22 -6.27
CA ILE A 282 15.12 13.59 -6.14
C ILE A 282 16.22 14.66 -6.24
N PRO A 283 17.16 14.73 -5.29
CA PRO A 283 18.31 15.62 -5.38
C PRO A 283 19.15 15.34 -6.63
N ILE A 284 19.38 16.37 -7.44
CA ILE A 284 20.24 16.28 -8.64
C ILE A 284 21.57 17.04 -8.48
N GLY A 285 21.91 17.45 -7.26
CA GLY A 285 23.09 18.29 -6.99
C GLY A 285 24.40 17.63 -7.41
N GLU A 286 24.46 16.29 -7.35
CA GLU A 286 25.61 15.50 -7.78
C GLU A 286 25.66 15.27 -9.30
N PHE A 287 24.61 15.64 -10.05
CA PHE A 287 24.60 15.43 -11.49
C PHE A 287 25.59 16.39 -12.16
N PRO A 288 26.49 15.89 -13.02
CA PRO A 288 27.45 16.74 -13.70
C PRO A 288 26.75 17.73 -14.63
N ARG A 289 27.27 18.96 -14.69
CA ARG A 289 26.76 20.01 -15.60
C ARG A 289 27.22 19.83 -17.04
N GLN A 290 28.29 19.07 -17.25
CA GLN A 290 28.88 18.83 -18.57
C GLN A 290 29.04 17.33 -18.78
N LYS A 291 28.76 16.89 -20.01
CA LYS A 291 28.97 15.51 -20.43
C LYS A 291 30.48 15.18 -20.41
N PRO A 292 30.91 14.08 -19.76
CA PRO A 292 32.28 13.59 -19.88
C PRO A 292 32.56 13.16 -21.32
N LYS A 293 33.76 13.45 -21.83
CA LYS A 293 34.15 13.14 -23.22
C LYS A 293 35.02 11.90 -23.32
N VAL A 294 35.83 11.66 -22.31
CA VAL A 294 36.72 10.50 -22.17
C VAL A 294 36.62 9.92 -20.77
N TYR A 295 36.95 8.63 -20.60
CA TYR A 295 36.79 7.92 -19.32
C TYR A 295 37.49 8.63 -18.15
N THR A 296 38.68 9.20 -18.38
CA THR A 296 39.46 9.93 -17.37
C THR A 296 38.81 11.26 -16.92
N ASP A 297 37.78 11.76 -17.62
CA ASP A 297 36.99 12.90 -17.13
C ASP A 297 36.14 12.53 -15.90
N LEU A 298 35.85 11.23 -15.69
CA LEU A 298 35.07 10.75 -14.56
C LEU A 298 35.81 10.92 -13.23
N ASP A 299 37.15 11.00 -13.23
CA ASP A 299 37.96 11.25 -12.03
C ASP A 299 37.67 12.62 -11.40
N LYS A 300 37.11 13.55 -12.17
CA LYS A 300 36.70 14.90 -11.73
C LYS A 300 35.26 14.94 -11.22
N GLN A 301 34.54 13.83 -11.32
CA GLN A 301 33.14 13.71 -10.93
C GLN A 301 33.00 12.86 -9.66
N SER A 302 31.85 12.92 -9.01
CA SER A 302 31.58 12.01 -7.89
C SER A 302 31.48 10.59 -8.42
N LYS A 303 32.02 9.61 -7.70
CA LYS A 303 31.84 8.18 -8.05
C LYS A 303 30.37 7.77 -8.01
N SER A 304 29.55 8.47 -7.23
CA SER A 304 28.10 8.26 -7.18
C SER A 304 27.39 8.84 -8.40
N SER A 305 28.00 9.71 -9.21
CA SER A 305 27.28 10.43 -10.29
C SER A 305 27.24 9.68 -11.63
N TRP A 306 27.72 8.44 -11.69
CA TRP A 306 27.72 7.61 -12.88
C TRP A 306 27.69 6.12 -12.49
N LEU A 307 27.28 5.26 -13.42
CA LEU A 307 27.25 3.80 -13.27
C LEU A 307 27.62 3.14 -14.59
N THR A 308 28.08 1.90 -14.56
CA THR A 308 28.17 1.08 -15.79
C THR A 308 26.81 0.46 -16.13
N ILE A 309 26.66 -0.09 -17.34
CA ILE A 309 25.49 -0.91 -17.71
C ILE A 309 25.35 -2.10 -16.76
N GLU A 310 26.45 -2.78 -16.41
CA GLU A 310 26.47 -3.82 -15.38
C GLU A 310 25.94 -3.30 -14.04
N GLY A 311 26.39 -2.12 -13.61
CA GLY A 311 25.92 -1.50 -12.38
C GLY A 311 24.42 -1.14 -12.40
N LEU A 312 23.86 -0.84 -13.57
CA LEU A 312 22.42 -0.65 -13.73
C LEU A 312 21.67 -1.98 -13.69
N PHE A 313 22.16 -3.05 -14.33
CA PHE A 313 21.59 -4.39 -14.21
C PHE A 313 21.66 -4.93 -12.78
N ALA A 314 22.73 -4.60 -12.04
CA ALA A 314 22.86 -4.89 -10.62
C ALA A 314 21.77 -4.25 -9.75
N ARG A 315 20.88 -3.42 -10.30
CA ARG A 315 19.74 -2.80 -9.59
C ARG A 315 18.38 -3.34 -10.06
N ILE A 316 18.37 -4.40 -10.86
CA ILE A 316 17.17 -5.06 -11.37
C ILE A 316 17.07 -6.45 -10.70
N PRO A 317 16.42 -6.57 -9.53
CA PRO A 317 16.32 -7.85 -8.82
C PRO A 317 15.60 -8.94 -9.62
N GLU A 318 14.69 -8.58 -10.53
CA GLU A 318 13.92 -9.55 -11.32
C GLU A 318 14.75 -10.37 -12.31
N VAL A 319 16.00 -9.98 -12.54
CA VAL A 319 16.94 -10.75 -13.38
C VAL A 319 18.09 -11.34 -12.55
N SER A 320 17.88 -11.53 -11.24
CA SER A 320 18.89 -11.98 -10.27
C SER A 320 19.63 -13.24 -10.72
N ASP A 321 18.90 -14.25 -11.19
CA ASP A 321 19.44 -15.53 -11.65
C ASP A 321 20.44 -15.33 -12.82
N LEU A 322 19.98 -14.69 -13.89
CA LEU A 322 20.81 -14.42 -15.07
C LEU A 322 21.96 -13.45 -14.75
N PHE A 323 21.72 -12.46 -13.90
CA PHE A 323 22.74 -11.51 -13.47
C PHE A 323 23.88 -12.23 -12.75
N GLN A 324 23.56 -13.15 -11.85
CA GLN A 324 24.55 -13.90 -11.08
C GLN A 324 25.31 -14.93 -11.92
N ASP A 325 24.67 -15.53 -12.93
CA ASP A 325 25.31 -16.45 -13.87
C ASP A 325 26.30 -15.75 -14.81
N ILE A 326 26.00 -14.50 -15.17
CA ILE A 326 26.78 -13.73 -16.15
C ILE A 326 27.89 -12.93 -15.49
N PHE A 327 27.57 -12.20 -14.42
CA PHE A 327 28.50 -11.28 -13.78
C PHE A 327 29.06 -11.85 -12.49
N ALA A 328 30.32 -11.55 -12.20
CA ALA A 328 30.94 -11.83 -10.90
C ALA A 328 30.74 -10.68 -9.89
N SER A 329 30.17 -9.56 -10.31
CA SER A 329 29.94 -8.40 -9.44
C SER A 329 28.84 -8.65 -8.40
N LYS A 330 28.81 -7.76 -7.41
CA LYS A 330 27.82 -7.79 -6.33
C LYS A 330 26.48 -7.24 -6.85
N PRO A 331 25.33 -7.84 -6.47
CA PRO A 331 24.06 -7.20 -6.69
C PRO A 331 23.99 -5.87 -5.90
N SER A 332 23.09 -5.00 -6.29
CA SER A 332 22.78 -3.74 -5.59
C SER A 332 21.33 -3.75 -5.10
N TRP A 333 20.82 -4.94 -4.76
CA TRP A 333 19.55 -5.17 -4.07
C TRP A 333 19.75 -6.15 -2.90
N ILE A 334 18.82 -6.16 -1.96
CA ILE A 334 18.74 -7.15 -0.89
C ILE A 334 17.29 -7.38 -0.47
N THR A 335 16.96 -8.58 0.04
CA THR A 335 15.60 -8.94 0.42
C THR A 335 15.38 -8.77 1.92
N PRO A 336 14.65 -7.74 2.38
CA PRO A 336 14.35 -7.55 3.80
C PRO A 336 13.18 -8.44 4.24
N THR A 337 13.34 -9.13 5.37
CA THR A 337 12.33 -9.98 6.00
C THR A 337 12.23 -9.68 7.50
N TYR A 338 11.11 -10.00 8.14
CA TYR A 338 10.93 -9.73 9.57
C TYR A 338 11.72 -10.73 10.43
N ASP A 339 12.47 -10.25 11.43
CA ASP A 339 13.19 -11.14 12.36
C ASP A 339 12.27 -11.60 13.50
N HIS A 340 11.58 -12.72 13.32
CA HIS A 340 10.69 -13.27 14.35
C HIS A 340 11.40 -13.65 15.66
N ALA A 341 12.71 -13.89 15.64
CA ALA A 341 13.47 -14.31 16.82
C ALA A 341 14.01 -13.12 17.62
N ALA A 342 14.34 -12.01 16.97
CA ALA A 342 14.87 -10.81 17.61
C ALA A 342 13.80 -9.82 18.07
N ASN A 343 12.58 -9.91 17.51
CA ASN A 343 11.46 -9.08 17.94
C ASN A 343 10.60 -9.82 18.99
N PRO A 344 10.04 -9.11 19.98
CA PRO A 344 9.19 -9.73 20.99
C PRO A 344 7.95 -10.37 20.35
N SER A 345 7.66 -11.63 20.69
CA SER A 345 6.37 -12.24 20.38
C SER A 345 5.30 -11.47 21.14
N SER A 346 4.27 -10.98 20.45
CA SER A 346 3.17 -10.20 21.03
C SER A 346 2.36 -10.98 22.07
N SER A 347 2.87 -11.09 23.29
CA SER A 347 2.03 -11.19 24.49
C SER A 347 1.55 -9.77 24.79
N LEU A 348 0.23 -9.56 24.67
CA LEU A 348 -0.50 -8.31 24.96
C LEU A 348 0.22 -7.42 25.99
N PRO A 349 0.75 -6.25 25.60
CA PRO A 349 1.16 -5.26 26.58
C PRO A 349 -0.05 -4.39 26.93
N GLU A 350 -0.39 -4.39 28.21
CA GLU A 350 -0.84 -3.15 28.84
C GLU A 350 0.22 -2.05 28.53
N GLN A 351 -0.25 -0.87 28.13
CA GLN A 351 0.49 0.40 27.93
C GLN A 351 1.15 0.65 26.55
N ASP A 352 0.44 1.46 25.76
CA ASP A 352 0.78 2.57 24.83
C ASP A 352 2.22 2.93 24.35
N GLU A 353 3.31 2.27 24.75
CA GLU A 353 4.64 2.58 24.17
C GLU A 353 4.89 1.78 22.89
N ARG A 354 4.55 2.37 21.74
CA ARG A 354 4.95 1.82 20.42
C ARG A 354 6.48 1.73 20.34
N VAL A 355 7.00 0.52 20.15
CA VAL A 355 8.43 0.28 19.96
C VAL A 355 8.89 1.01 18.68
N SER A 356 9.89 1.89 18.80
CA SER A 356 10.42 2.71 17.72
C SER A 356 11.47 2.00 16.86
N THR A 357 11.71 0.71 17.08
CA THR A 357 12.73 -0.06 16.36
C THR A 357 12.26 -1.49 16.16
N THR A 358 12.42 -1.99 14.95
CA THR A 358 12.14 -3.38 14.58
C THR A 358 13.39 -4.01 13.99
N TYR A 359 13.69 -5.25 14.38
CA TYR A 359 14.75 -6.01 13.72
C TYR A 359 14.23 -6.70 12.45
N ALA A 360 15.00 -6.60 11.38
CA ALA A 360 14.79 -7.31 10.13
C ALA A 360 15.99 -8.20 9.81
N ILE A 361 15.75 -9.27 9.06
CA ILE A 361 16.80 -10.07 8.43
C ILE A 361 16.86 -9.65 6.96
N PHE A 362 17.98 -9.09 6.56
CA PHE A 362 18.29 -8.79 5.17
C PHE A 362 19.00 -10.00 4.58
N VAL A 363 18.41 -10.58 3.52
CA VAL A 363 18.84 -11.82 2.88
C VAL A 363 19.49 -11.48 1.54
N ASP A 364 20.75 -11.87 1.39
CA ASP A 364 21.51 -11.84 0.15
C ASP A 364 21.61 -13.26 -0.42
N ASP A 365 20.74 -13.56 -1.38
CA ASP A 365 20.68 -14.84 -2.10
C ASP A 365 21.96 -15.10 -2.92
N SER A 366 22.63 -14.04 -3.38
CA SER A 366 23.87 -14.14 -4.16
C SER A 366 25.08 -14.58 -3.35
N ALA A 367 25.02 -14.41 -2.03
CA ALA A 367 26.13 -14.60 -1.08
C ALA A 367 27.38 -13.73 -1.36
N ARG A 368 27.24 -12.60 -2.07
CA ARG A 368 28.35 -11.70 -2.46
C ARG A 368 28.42 -10.41 -1.64
N LEU A 369 27.35 -10.03 -0.95
CA LEU A 369 27.27 -8.82 -0.14
C LEU A 369 27.94 -9.01 1.21
N THR A 370 28.57 -7.96 1.72
CA THR A 370 29.23 -7.87 3.02
C THR A 370 28.49 -6.89 3.93
N VAL A 371 28.83 -6.86 5.22
CA VAL A 371 28.28 -5.89 6.19
C VAL A 371 28.43 -4.43 5.71
N ASP A 372 29.58 -4.09 5.10
CA ASP A 372 29.82 -2.74 4.56
C ASP A 372 28.93 -2.43 3.37
N ASP A 373 28.62 -3.43 2.53
CA ASP A 373 27.66 -3.24 1.44
C ASP A 373 26.24 -3.05 1.98
N ILE A 374 25.88 -3.73 3.08
CA ILE A 374 24.57 -3.56 3.73
C ILE A 374 24.41 -2.13 4.25
N ALA A 375 25.49 -1.54 4.79
CA ALA A 375 25.49 -0.16 5.26
C ALA A 375 25.28 0.88 4.14
N ALA A 376 25.49 0.51 2.87
CA ALA A 376 25.24 1.38 1.73
C ALA A 376 23.77 1.42 1.28
N PHE A 377 22.91 0.53 1.79
CA PHE A 377 21.49 0.57 1.47
C PHE A 377 20.78 1.76 2.13
N PRO A 378 19.79 2.36 1.45
CA PRO A 378 19.10 3.52 1.97
C PRO A 378 18.12 3.13 3.08
N GLY A 379 17.89 4.05 4.02
CA GLY A 379 16.89 3.91 5.07
C GLY A 379 17.50 4.08 6.46
N PRO A 380 16.66 4.11 7.51
CA PRO A 380 17.13 4.34 8.86
C PRO A 380 17.58 3.02 9.50
N ILE A 381 18.62 2.44 8.93
CA ILE A 381 19.17 1.14 9.34
C ILE A 381 20.38 1.30 10.26
N SER A 382 20.53 0.40 11.22
CA SER A 382 21.65 0.37 12.17
C SER A 382 21.90 -1.05 12.70
N GLN A 383 22.93 -1.23 13.54
CA GLN A 383 23.26 -2.49 14.20
C GLN A 383 23.39 -3.70 13.26
N ILE A 384 23.96 -3.47 12.07
CA ILE A 384 24.09 -4.49 11.04
C ILE A 384 25.08 -5.56 11.51
N THR A 385 24.59 -6.80 11.62
CA THR A 385 25.40 -7.96 12.03
C THR A 385 25.12 -9.14 11.12
N GLU A 386 26.16 -9.77 10.60
CA GLU A 386 26.00 -11.05 9.89
C GLU A 386 25.66 -12.16 10.87
N ILE A 387 24.64 -12.96 10.53
CA ILE A 387 24.15 -14.06 11.35
C ILE A 387 24.26 -15.39 10.60
N ALA A 388 24.49 -16.47 11.34
CA ALA A 388 24.42 -17.81 10.78
C ALA A 388 22.96 -18.17 10.46
N SER A 389 22.71 -18.71 9.27
CA SER A 389 21.41 -19.24 8.85
C SER A 389 21.59 -20.64 8.28
N LYS A 390 20.51 -21.43 8.30
CA LYS A 390 20.45 -22.72 7.59
C LYS A 390 20.02 -22.54 6.13
N ASP A 391 19.35 -21.44 5.83
CA ASP A 391 18.91 -21.10 4.48
C ASP A 391 20.09 -20.64 3.63
N PRO A 392 20.06 -20.86 2.30
CA PRO A 392 21.13 -20.44 1.40
C PRO A 392 21.29 -18.91 1.38
N GLY A 393 22.49 -18.45 1.02
CA GLY A 393 22.82 -17.03 0.97
C GLY A 393 23.39 -16.48 2.29
N ARG A 394 23.70 -15.19 2.30
CA ARG A 394 24.17 -14.47 3.48
C ARG A 394 23.02 -13.74 4.15
N HIS A 395 23.03 -13.73 5.48
CA HIS A 395 21.94 -13.18 6.28
C HIS A 395 22.48 -12.13 7.24
N PHE A 396 21.83 -10.96 7.24
CA PHE A 396 22.25 -9.83 8.07
C PHE A 396 21.08 -9.41 8.94
N ARG A 397 21.26 -9.44 10.26
CA ARG A 397 20.34 -8.80 11.18
C ARG A 397 20.57 -7.30 11.16
N VAL A 398 19.49 -6.54 11.01
CA VAL A 398 19.51 -5.08 10.87
C VAL A 398 18.43 -4.49 11.75
N ALA A 399 18.76 -3.50 12.58
CA ALA A 399 17.79 -2.70 13.30
C ALA A 399 17.25 -1.59 12.37
N VAL A 400 15.93 -1.51 12.23
CA VAL A 400 15.22 -0.50 11.44
C VAL A 400 14.48 0.43 12.38
N ASP A 401 14.75 1.73 12.31
CA ASP A 401 13.97 2.74 13.03
C ASP A 401 12.58 2.88 12.39
N THR A 402 11.55 2.65 13.19
CA THR A 402 10.14 2.66 12.79
C THR A 402 9.37 3.84 13.38
N THR A 403 10.07 4.88 13.87
CA THR A 403 9.46 6.06 14.47
C THR A 403 8.46 6.71 13.51
N GLY A 404 7.20 6.85 13.96
CA GLY A 404 6.13 7.45 13.17
C GLY A 404 5.61 6.58 12.01
N LYS A 405 5.93 5.28 11.99
CA LYS A 405 5.44 4.31 11.00
C LYS A 405 4.52 3.28 11.67
N ASP A 406 3.48 2.87 10.95
CA ASP A 406 2.56 1.82 11.44
C ASP A 406 3.11 0.41 11.16
N LEU A 407 3.82 0.23 10.04
CA LEU A 407 4.45 -1.03 9.66
C LEU A 407 5.96 -0.84 9.52
N TRP A 408 6.76 -1.81 9.95
CA TRP A 408 8.22 -1.67 9.95
C TRP A 408 8.80 -1.46 8.55
N TRP A 409 8.22 -2.12 7.55
CA TRP A 409 8.66 -2.01 6.17
C TRP A 409 8.33 -0.65 5.54
N ASP A 410 7.44 0.16 6.13
CA ASP A 410 7.14 1.51 5.66
C ASP A 410 8.29 2.50 5.95
N ALA A 411 9.24 2.11 6.81
CA ALA A 411 10.49 2.85 7.02
C ALA A 411 11.51 2.63 5.88
N LEU A 412 11.35 1.55 5.10
CA LEU A 412 12.24 1.17 4.02
C LEU A 412 11.62 1.47 2.67
N ARG A 413 12.44 1.89 1.71
CA ARG A 413 12.00 2.10 0.33
C ARG A 413 11.99 0.77 -0.45
N ILE A 414 11.04 -0.09 -0.13
CA ILE A 414 10.93 -1.43 -0.71
C ILE A 414 10.30 -1.36 -2.11
N HIS A 415 11.02 -1.92 -3.09
CA HIS A 415 10.50 -2.26 -4.40
C HIS A 415 9.74 -3.59 -4.34
N ARG A 416 8.60 -3.64 -5.03
CA ARG A 416 7.77 -4.83 -5.17
C ARG A 416 7.33 -4.96 -6.62
N SER A 417 7.32 -6.18 -7.11
CA SER A 417 6.83 -6.51 -8.43
C SER A 417 6.20 -7.92 -8.43
N PRO A 418 5.54 -8.32 -9.52
CA PRO A 418 5.01 -9.67 -9.67
C PRO A 418 6.09 -10.77 -9.65
N PHE A 419 7.35 -10.40 -9.91
CA PHE A 419 8.48 -11.31 -9.91
C PHE A 419 9.26 -11.24 -8.59
N GLU A 420 9.28 -10.07 -7.94
CA GLU A 420 10.04 -9.83 -6.72
C GLU A 420 9.13 -9.34 -5.58
N ARG A 421 9.03 -10.13 -4.50
CA ARG A 421 8.10 -9.82 -3.40
C ARG A 421 8.52 -8.57 -2.65
N THR A 422 9.82 -8.46 -2.37
CA THR A 422 10.40 -7.36 -1.59
C THR A 422 11.89 -7.25 -1.90
N ALA A 423 12.30 -6.11 -2.45
CA ALA A 423 13.71 -5.78 -2.61
C ALA A 423 13.97 -4.35 -2.12
N LEU A 424 15.00 -4.19 -1.30
CA LEU A 424 15.60 -2.89 -1.03
C LEU A 424 16.72 -2.69 -2.04
N ILE A 425 16.72 -1.58 -2.79
CA ILE A 425 17.64 -1.34 -3.91
C ILE A 425 18.53 -0.15 -3.58
N VAL A 426 19.84 -0.26 -3.83
CA VAL A 426 20.77 0.86 -3.71
C VAL A 426 20.45 1.90 -4.80
N PRO A 427 20.25 3.19 -4.45
CA PRO A 427 19.96 4.22 -5.43
C PRO A 427 20.96 4.25 -6.58
N ALA A 428 20.45 4.45 -7.80
CA ALA A 428 21.30 4.79 -8.93
C ALA A 428 21.74 6.24 -8.82
N PHE A 429 22.91 6.54 -9.35
CA PHE A 429 23.43 7.92 -9.42
C PHE A 429 23.38 8.68 -8.07
N GLY A 430 23.65 7.99 -6.96
CA GLY A 430 23.66 8.53 -5.60
C GLY A 430 22.27 8.70 -4.94
N ALA A 431 21.24 9.07 -5.71
CA ALA A 431 19.93 9.44 -5.13
C ALA A 431 18.70 8.87 -5.87
N VAL A 432 18.86 8.33 -7.08
CA VAL A 432 17.75 7.82 -7.91
C VAL A 432 17.33 6.44 -7.44
N GLY A 433 16.42 6.39 -6.47
CA GLY A 433 15.85 5.15 -5.93
C GLY A 433 14.52 4.71 -6.55
N ASP A 434 13.93 5.49 -7.47
CA ASP A 434 12.69 5.09 -8.16
C ASP A 434 13.00 4.02 -9.20
N TYR A 435 12.46 2.81 -9.03
CA TYR A 435 12.69 1.68 -9.92
C TYR A 435 12.42 2.02 -11.40
N ARG A 436 11.28 2.66 -11.71
CA ARG A 436 10.97 3.15 -13.07
C ARG A 436 12.03 4.10 -13.65
N ALA A 437 12.67 4.92 -12.83
CA ALA A 437 13.73 5.82 -13.28
C ALA A 437 15.05 5.08 -13.57
N ILE A 438 15.38 4.08 -12.74
CA ILE A 438 16.51 3.17 -12.98
C ILE A 438 16.30 2.42 -14.30
N CYS A 439 15.11 1.88 -14.53
CA CYS A 439 14.75 1.21 -15.78
C CYS A 439 14.83 2.15 -17.00
N VAL A 440 14.34 3.39 -16.89
CA VAL A 440 14.48 4.37 -17.98
C VAL A 440 15.96 4.67 -18.30
N ALA A 441 16.83 4.75 -17.29
CA ALA A 441 18.26 4.97 -17.51
C ALA A 441 18.93 3.77 -18.20
N LEU A 442 18.56 2.54 -17.82
CA LEU A 442 19.06 1.32 -18.47
C LEU A 442 18.53 1.20 -19.91
N LEU A 443 17.22 1.37 -20.13
CA LEU A 443 16.63 1.41 -21.47
C LEU A 443 17.25 2.50 -22.35
N TYR A 444 17.52 3.69 -21.79
CA TYR A 444 18.24 4.75 -22.49
C TYR A 444 19.61 4.24 -22.95
N SER A 445 20.41 3.67 -22.05
CA SER A 445 21.75 3.19 -22.38
C SER A 445 21.72 2.14 -23.50
N LEU A 446 20.82 1.14 -23.40
CA LEU A 446 20.63 0.13 -24.44
C LEU A 446 20.15 0.74 -25.76
N SER A 447 19.25 1.73 -25.71
CA SER A 447 18.78 2.45 -26.91
C SER A 447 19.92 3.17 -27.64
N ILE A 448 20.91 3.66 -26.90
CA ILE A 448 22.10 4.30 -27.48
C ILE A 448 23.01 3.24 -28.11
N MET A 449 23.13 2.06 -27.49
CA MET A 449 23.90 0.94 -28.04
C MET A 449 23.35 0.47 -29.37
N VAL A 450 22.05 0.19 -29.40
CA VAL A 450 21.34 -0.30 -30.59
C VAL A 450 21.48 0.68 -31.77
N ARG A 451 21.45 1.99 -31.52
CA ARG A 451 21.47 3.02 -32.59
C ARG A 451 22.85 3.49 -33.00
N TYR A 452 23.76 3.61 -32.05
CA TYR A 452 25.01 4.34 -32.24
C TYR A 452 26.26 3.49 -32.01
N ARG A 453 26.11 2.21 -31.62
CA ARG A 453 27.21 1.25 -31.43
C ARG A 453 26.91 -0.10 -32.11
N PRO A 454 26.68 -0.14 -33.43
CA PRO A 454 26.30 -1.36 -34.13
C PRO A 454 27.37 -2.47 -34.04
N SER A 455 28.65 -2.14 -33.87
CA SER A 455 29.73 -3.12 -33.68
C SER A 455 29.59 -3.90 -32.38
N VAL A 456 29.42 -3.19 -31.25
CA VAL A 456 29.18 -3.82 -29.94
C VAL A 456 27.85 -4.56 -29.94
N TRP A 457 26.80 -3.96 -30.51
CA TRP A 457 25.49 -4.59 -30.58
C TRP A 457 25.48 -5.88 -31.38
N ARG A 458 26.25 -5.96 -32.49
CA ARG A 458 26.40 -7.20 -33.26
C ARG A 458 27.03 -8.32 -32.43
N ARG A 459 28.02 -8.01 -31.59
CA ARG A 459 28.64 -8.99 -30.68
C ARG A 459 27.63 -9.53 -29.67
N VAL A 460 26.69 -8.70 -29.23
CA VAL A 460 25.57 -9.13 -28.36
C VAL A 460 24.58 -10.02 -29.11
N GLN A 461 24.25 -9.69 -30.36
CA GLN A 461 23.22 -10.45 -31.09
C GLN A 461 23.67 -11.83 -31.54
N GLU A 462 24.93 -11.94 -32.01
CA GLU A 462 25.42 -13.12 -32.75
C GLU A 462 26.90 -13.43 -32.45
N GLY A 463 27.53 -12.74 -31.50
CA GLY A 463 28.97 -12.83 -31.25
C GLY A 463 29.31 -13.30 -29.83
N ASP A 464 30.45 -12.84 -29.34
CA ASP A 464 31.06 -13.22 -28.06
C ASP A 464 30.41 -12.58 -26.82
N LEU A 465 29.42 -11.70 -27.01
CA LEU A 465 28.63 -11.09 -25.94
C LEU A 465 27.17 -11.62 -25.91
N ASP A 466 26.92 -12.79 -26.52
CA ASP A 466 25.59 -13.40 -26.64
C ASP A 466 24.92 -13.70 -25.30
N HIS A 467 25.68 -14.02 -24.26
CA HIS A 467 25.17 -14.18 -22.90
C HIS A 467 24.45 -12.92 -22.39
N LEU A 468 24.88 -11.71 -22.78
CA LEU A 468 24.19 -10.46 -22.44
C LEU A 468 22.84 -10.31 -23.15
N ARG A 469 22.64 -10.97 -24.30
CA ARG A 469 21.37 -10.92 -25.02
C ARG A 469 20.24 -11.53 -24.20
N VAL A 470 20.47 -12.70 -23.60
CA VAL A 470 19.46 -13.39 -22.78
C VAL A 470 19.07 -12.53 -21.57
N LEU A 471 20.05 -11.92 -20.91
CA LEU A 471 19.81 -10.97 -19.82
C LEU A 471 18.98 -9.77 -20.28
N ILE A 472 19.32 -9.17 -21.44
CA ILE A 472 18.56 -8.05 -22.00
C ILE A 472 17.13 -8.49 -22.32
N GLU A 473 16.93 -9.63 -22.98
CA GLU A 473 15.60 -10.12 -23.34
C GLU A 473 14.71 -10.37 -22.10
N ALA A 474 15.29 -10.95 -21.03
CA ALA A 474 14.62 -11.12 -19.74
C ALA A 474 14.26 -9.76 -19.11
N TYR A 475 15.21 -8.82 -19.09
CA TYR A 475 14.98 -7.47 -18.61
C TYR A 475 13.85 -6.75 -19.37
N LEU A 476 13.80 -6.86 -20.70
CA LEU A 476 12.73 -6.24 -21.48
C LEU A 476 11.35 -6.84 -21.14
N ALA A 477 11.29 -8.14 -20.84
CA ALA A 477 10.05 -8.79 -20.38
C ALA A 477 9.63 -8.28 -18.99
N VAL A 478 10.58 -8.07 -18.08
CA VAL A 478 10.35 -7.43 -16.78
C VAL A 478 9.78 -6.02 -16.98
N VAL A 479 10.41 -5.21 -17.82
CA VAL A 479 9.97 -3.84 -18.12
C VAL A 479 8.52 -3.79 -18.62
N GLU A 480 8.15 -4.67 -19.55
CA GLU A 480 6.80 -4.76 -20.10
C GLU A 480 5.74 -5.13 -19.06
N ARG A 481 6.11 -5.93 -18.07
CA ARG A 481 5.21 -6.34 -17.01
C ARG A 481 5.13 -5.36 -15.86
N VAL A 482 6.25 -4.76 -15.47
CA VAL A 482 6.38 -3.96 -14.23
C VAL A 482 6.11 -2.47 -14.47
N LEU A 483 6.66 -1.88 -15.54
CA LEU A 483 6.55 -0.43 -15.73
C LEU A 483 5.11 0.05 -15.94
N PRO A 484 4.25 -0.62 -16.74
CA PRO A 484 2.86 -0.17 -16.90
C PRO A 484 2.10 -0.10 -15.58
N GLU A 485 2.34 -1.04 -14.67
CA GLU A 485 1.73 -1.06 -13.34
C GLU A 485 2.23 0.11 -12.48
N GLN A 486 3.55 0.29 -12.37
CA GLN A 486 4.12 1.40 -11.59
C GLN A 486 3.69 2.77 -12.13
N PHE A 487 3.64 2.94 -13.45
CA PHE A 487 3.18 4.19 -14.04
C PHE A 487 1.68 4.40 -13.85
N LEU A 488 0.85 3.34 -13.90
CA LEU A 488 -0.56 3.46 -13.54
C LEU A 488 -0.73 3.93 -12.09
N GLU A 489 0.06 3.38 -11.15
CA GLU A 489 0.05 3.83 -9.75
C GLU A 489 0.41 5.31 -9.63
N CYS A 490 1.48 5.75 -10.29
CA CYS A 490 1.96 7.12 -10.19
C CYS A 490 1.03 8.14 -10.88
N ILE A 491 0.46 7.77 -12.04
CA ILE A 491 -0.49 8.59 -12.80
C ILE A 491 -1.80 8.76 -12.04
N THR A 492 -2.29 7.70 -11.39
CA THR A 492 -3.54 7.76 -10.62
C THR A 492 -3.35 8.22 -9.17
N ALA A 493 -2.11 8.16 -8.67
CA ALA A 493 -1.76 8.23 -7.26
C ALA A 493 -2.66 7.31 -6.41
N GLN A 494 -2.75 6.06 -6.86
CA GLN A 494 -3.43 4.95 -6.17
C GLN A 494 -2.52 3.72 -6.23
N ARG A 495 -2.43 2.95 -5.15
CA ARG A 495 -1.78 1.63 -5.21
C ARG A 495 -2.59 0.70 -6.09
N VAL A 496 -1.95 -0.12 -6.90
CA VAL A 496 -2.59 -1.08 -7.79
C VAL A 496 -2.11 -2.48 -7.42
N PHE A 497 -3.05 -3.39 -7.27
CA PHE A 497 -2.78 -4.80 -7.03
C PHE A 497 -3.43 -5.60 -8.15
N ALA A 498 -2.65 -6.00 -9.16
CA ALA A 498 -3.15 -6.76 -10.30
C ALA A 498 -2.83 -8.26 -10.12
N GLN A 499 -3.88 -9.06 -9.88
CA GLN A 499 -3.75 -10.46 -9.49
C GLN A 499 -4.69 -11.36 -10.30
N GLN A 500 -4.30 -12.62 -10.47
CA GLN A 500 -5.20 -13.64 -10.98
C GLN A 500 -6.19 -14.10 -9.90
N PRO A 501 -7.43 -14.44 -10.26
CA PRO A 501 -8.38 -15.02 -9.32
C PRO A 501 -7.79 -16.26 -8.62
N GLY A 502 -7.88 -16.31 -7.29
CA GLY A 502 -7.36 -17.43 -6.50
C GLY A 502 -5.85 -17.41 -6.24
N ALA A 503 -5.12 -16.41 -6.74
CA ALA A 503 -3.77 -16.15 -6.25
C ALA A 503 -3.85 -15.70 -4.79
N PHE A 504 -3.01 -16.30 -3.93
CA PHE A 504 -2.96 -15.95 -2.51
C PHE A 504 -2.24 -14.62 -2.23
N TRP A 505 -1.76 -13.92 -3.27
CA TRP A 505 -0.95 -12.71 -3.18
C TRP A 505 -1.05 -11.84 -4.41
#